data_AF-A0A4Q2Y1A5-F1
#
_entry.id   AF-A0A4Q2Y1A5-F1
#
_cell.length_a   1.000
_cell.length_b   1.000
_cell.length_c   1.000
_cell.angle_alpha   90.00
_cell.angle_beta   90.00
_cell.angle_gamma   90.00
#
_symmetry.space_group_name_H-M   'P 1'
#
loop_
_entity.id
_entity.type
_entity.pdbx_description
1 polymer ?
#
loop_
_entity_poly.entity_id
_entity_poly.type
_entity_poly.pdbx_seq_one_letter_code
_entity_poly.pdbx_strand_id
1 'polypeptide(L)'
;MANGPGTTPPVTGPDFSITSLTRGPAEGQVTLTWDSAAASVYTVQRSEDLAKWDSLTPNITAGGASSSFTDTTLPAGASRIFYRVKKLP
;
A
#
# COMPACT_ATOMS: atom_id res chain seq x y z
N MET A 1 -11.21 38.73 30.98
CA MET A 1 -11.93 37.58 30.37
C MET A 1 -10.91 36.78 29.56
N ALA A 2 -10.66 35.53 29.93
CA ALA A 2 -9.66 34.67 29.29
C ALA A 2 -10.32 33.88 28.15
N ASN A 3 -9.76 33.95 26.94
CA ASN A 3 -10.16 33.09 25.82
C ASN A 3 -9.40 31.75 25.93
N GLY A 4 -10.14 30.63 25.88
CA GLY A 4 -9.65 29.27 26.07
C GLY A 4 -8.71 28.74 24.97
N PRO A 5 -8.13 27.55 25.16
CA PRO A 5 -7.09 27.03 24.27
C PRO A 5 -7.70 26.66 22.92
N GLY A 6 -7.09 27.13 21.84
CA GLY A 6 -7.39 26.65 20.50
C GLY A 6 -7.12 25.15 20.44
N THR A 7 -8.18 24.36 20.41
CA THR A 7 -8.06 22.94 20.08
C THR A 7 -7.68 22.86 18.61
N THR A 8 -6.41 22.64 18.32
CA THR A 8 -5.99 22.17 17.00
C THR A 8 -6.81 20.90 16.71
N PRO A 9 -7.51 20.80 15.57
CA PRO A 9 -8.14 19.53 15.19
C PRO A 9 -7.06 18.43 15.17
N PRO A 10 -7.39 17.17 15.49
CA PRO A 10 -6.43 16.09 15.34
C PRO A 10 -5.92 16.13 13.91
N VAL A 11 -4.59 16.26 13.75
CA VAL A 11 -3.98 16.13 12.42
C VAL A 11 -4.31 14.71 11.96
N THR A 12 -5.22 14.63 10.99
CA THR A 12 -5.42 13.45 10.16
C THR A 12 -4.02 13.01 9.72
N GLY A 13 -3.55 11.88 10.24
CA GLY A 13 -2.33 11.26 9.71
C GLY A 13 -2.51 11.04 8.21
N PRO A 14 -1.44 11.00 7.41
CA PRO A 14 -1.58 10.87 5.96
C PRO A 14 -2.57 9.75 5.66
N ASP A 15 -3.62 10.07 4.91
CA ASP A 15 -4.57 9.08 4.45
C ASP A 15 -3.76 7.96 3.82
N PHE A 16 -3.89 6.75 4.33
CA PHE A 16 -3.15 5.60 3.82
C PHE A 16 -3.39 5.50 2.31
N SER A 17 -2.36 5.76 1.51
CA SER A 17 -2.49 5.86 0.06
C SER A 17 -1.36 5.11 -0.65
N ILE A 18 -1.68 4.54 -1.82
CA ILE A 18 -0.67 4.07 -2.77
C ILE A 18 -0.21 5.30 -3.54
N THR A 19 1.05 5.70 -3.34
CA THR A 19 1.64 6.92 -3.90
C THR A 19 2.35 6.67 -5.24
N SER A 20 2.68 5.42 -5.55
CA SER A 20 3.27 5.04 -6.83
C SER A 20 2.89 3.63 -7.26
N LEU A 21 2.69 3.46 -8.57
CA LEU A 21 2.50 2.19 -9.25
C LEU A 21 3.25 2.23 -10.57
N THR A 22 4.36 1.48 -10.68
CA THR A 22 5.23 1.50 -11.86
C THR A 22 5.46 0.10 -12.39
N ARG A 23 5.58 -0.04 -13.72
CA ARG A 23 6.05 -1.28 -14.33
C ARG A 23 7.57 -1.31 -14.30
N GLY A 24 8.12 -2.44 -13.86
CA GLY A 24 9.57 -2.66 -13.86
C GLY A 24 10.12 -2.88 -15.27
N PRO A 25 11.46 -2.85 -15.42
CA PRO A 25 12.11 -3.07 -16.71
C PRO A 25 12.02 -4.52 -17.20
N ALA A 26 11.76 -5.47 -16.29
CA ALA A 26 11.51 -6.86 -16.62
C ALA A 26 10.02 -7.09 -16.91
N GLU A 27 9.74 -8.01 -17.83
CA GLU A 27 8.38 -8.43 -18.13
C GLU A 27 7.71 -8.99 -16.87
N GLY A 28 6.48 -8.56 -16.60
CA GLY A 28 5.74 -9.02 -15.43
C GLY A 28 6.25 -8.52 -14.07
N GLN A 29 6.96 -7.37 -14.03
CA GLN A 29 7.23 -6.68 -12.76
C GLN A 29 6.35 -5.44 -12.57
N VAL A 30 5.75 -5.34 -11.38
CA VAL A 30 5.03 -4.13 -10.94
C VAL A 30 5.51 -3.75 -9.55
N THR A 31 5.96 -2.51 -9.38
CA THR A 31 6.36 -1.96 -8.09
C THR A 31 5.30 -1.01 -7.57
N LEU A 32 4.89 -1.22 -6.32
CA LEU A 32 3.98 -0.38 -5.58
C LEU A 32 4.77 0.35 -4.49
N THR A 33 4.42 1.62 -4.27
CA THR A 33 4.87 2.39 -3.11
C THR A 33 3.65 2.98 -2.41
N TRP A 34 3.62 2.93 -1.09
CA TRP A 34 2.52 3.45 -0.29
C TRP A 34 3.01 4.14 0.99
N ASP A 35 2.14 4.96 1.57
CA ASP A 35 2.32 5.56 2.88
C ASP A 35 2.18 4.49 3.96
N SER A 36 3.14 4.42 4.88
CA SER A 36 3.17 3.40 5.93
C SER A 36 3.51 3.99 7.29
N ALA A 37 3.29 3.22 8.35
CA ALA A 37 3.66 3.59 9.71
C ALA A 37 4.69 2.60 10.25
N ALA A 38 5.77 3.11 10.83
CA ALA A 38 6.85 2.28 11.38
C ALA A 38 6.29 1.20 12.33
N ALA A 39 6.89 0.01 12.28
CA ALA A 39 6.49 -1.20 13.02
C ALA A 39 5.09 -1.76 12.69
N SER A 40 4.33 -1.16 11.76
CA SER A 40 3.11 -1.77 11.22
C SER A 40 3.44 -2.81 10.16
N VAL A 41 2.62 -3.86 10.07
CA VAL A 41 2.76 -4.91 9.06
C VAL A 41 1.70 -4.73 7.97
N TYR A 42 2.10 -4.90 6.71
CA TYR A 42 1.25 -4.75 5.53
C TYR A 42 1.27 -6.02 4.67
N THR A 43 0.16 -6.29 3.98
CA THR A 43 0.10 -7.26 2.89
C THR A 43 -0.35 -6.55 1.62
N VAL A 44 0.28 -6.90 0.50
CA VAL A 44 -0.18 -6.49 -0.82
C VAL A 44 -1.11 -7.59 -1.34
N GLN A 45 -2.24 -7.20 -1.91
CA GLN A 45 -3.16 -8.12 -2.55
C GLN A 45 -3.38 -7.74 -4.01
N ARG A 46 -3.62 -8.75 -4.83
CA ARG A 46 -3.82 -8.62 -6.27
C ARG A 46 -5.15 -9.22 -6.70
N SER A 47 -5.75 -8.67 -7.73
CA SER A 47 -6.99 -9.17 -8.33
C SER A 47 -6.99 -8.95 -9.85
N GLU A 48 -7.62 -9.85 -10.59
CA GLU A 48 -7.93 -9.66 -12.02
C GLU A 48 -9.32 -9.06 -12.26
N ASP A 49 -10.20 -9.11 -11.25
CA ASP A 49 -11.64 -8.84 -11.39
C ASP A 49 -12.24 -7.91 -10.31
N LEU A 50 -11.42 -7.39 -9.39
CA LEU A 50 -11.81 -6.61 -8.19
C LEU A 50 -12.70 -7.36 -7.16
N ALA A 51 -13.07 -8.62 -7.42
CA ALA A 51 -13.91 -9.43 -6.55
C ALA A 51 -13.08 -10.42 -5.73
N LYS A 52 -12.17 -11.15 -6.38
CA LYS A 52 -11.27 -12.13 -5.77
C LYS A 52 -9.89 -11.53 -5.58
N TRP A 53 -9.36 -11.63 -4.37
CA TRP A 53 -8.10 -10.98 -3.99
C TRP A 53 -7.14 -12.00 -3.40
N ASP A 54 -6.01 -12.20 -4.06
CA ASP A 54 -4.94 -13.06 -3.60
C ASP A 54 -3.92 -12.23 -2.81
N SER A 55 -3.53 -12.73 -1.64
CA SER A 55 -2.45 -12.13 -0.86
C SER A 55 -1.09 -12.50 -1.44
N LEU A 56 -0.28 -11.49 -1.72
CA LEU A 56 1.11 -11.66 -2.11
C LEU A 56 1.99 -11.76 -0.87
N THR A 57 3.01 -12.60 -0.98
CA THR A 57 4.00 -12.83 0.08
C THR A 57 5.37 -12.29 -0.33
N PRO A 58 6.20 -11.83 0.62
CA PRO A 58 5.96 -11.80 2.07
C PRO A 58 5.11 -10.61 2.53
N ASN A 59 4.68 -10.66 3.80
CA ASN A 59 4.19 -9.47 4.49
C ASN A 59 5.34 -8.48 4.70
N ILE A 60 5.05 -7.19 4.66
CA ILE A 60 6.04 -6.11 4.77
C ILE A 60 5.92 -5.45 6.15
N THR A 61 6.96 -5.58 6.97
CA THR A 61 7.09 -4.77 8.19
C THR A 61 7.68 -3.42 7.82
N ALA A 62 6.92 -2.34 8.03
CA ALA A 62 7.35 -1.00 7.66
C ALA A 62 8.46 -0.49 8.59
N GLY A 63 9.55 0.00 7.99
CA GLY A 63 10.65 0.65 8.69
C GLY A 63 10.43 2.16 8.94
N GLY A 64 9.41 2.76 8.34
CA GLY A 64 9.22 4.21 8.38
C GLY A 64 7.90 4.67 7.78
N ALA A 65 7.89 5.89 7.26
CA ALA A 65 6.70 6.55 6.70
C ALA A 65 6.30 6.03 5.30
N SER A 66 7.15 5.23 4.65
CA SER A 66 6.92 4.71 3.30
C SER A 66 7.44 3.27 3.18
N SER A 67 6.70 2.47 2.41
CA SER A 67 7.04 1.08 2.11
C SER A 67 6.82 0.81 0.62
N SER A 68 7.52 -0.19 0.09
CA SER A 68 7.38 -0.62 -1.29
C SER A 68 7.39 -2.14 -1.42
N PHE A 69 6.81 -2.63 -2.53
CA PHE A 69 6.77 -4.05 -2.88
C PHE A 69 6.79 -4.20 -4.39
N THR A 70 7.57 -5.16 -4.88
CA THR A 70 7.62 -5.52 -6.29
C THR A 70 6.97 -6.89 -6.48
N ASP A 71 5.84 -6.92 -7.17
CA ASP A 71 5.24 -8.15 -7.66
C ASP A 71 6.03 -8.61 -8.89
N THR A 72 6.63 -9.80 -8.79
CA THR A 72 7.39 -10.48 -9.85
C THR A 72 6.65 -11.71 -10.39
N THR A 73 5.41 -11.92 -9.94
CA THR A 73 4.62 -13.14 -10.14
C THR A 73 3.36 -12.86 -10.94
N LEU A 74 3.39 -11.85 -11.81
CA LEU A 74 2.24 -11.51 -12.65
C LEU A 74 1.83 -12.73 -13.51
N PRO A 75 0.55 -13.09 -13.57
CA PRO A 75 0.10 -14.21 -14.40
C PRO A 75 0.32 -13.88 -15.87
N ALA A 76 0.89 -14.83 -16.62
CA ALA A 76 1.04 -14.68 -18.07
C ALA A 76 -0.34 -14.56 -18.73
N GLY A 77 -0.50 -13.58 -19.63
CA GLY A 77 -1.75 -13.35 -20.35
C GLY A 77 -2.83 -12.58 -19.59
N ALA A 78 -2.59 -12.16 -18.34
CA ALA A 78 -3.51 -11.30 -17.63
C ALA A 78 -3.68 -9.95 -18.37
N SER A 79 -4.91 -9.64 -18.79
CA SER A 79 -5.20 -8.40 -19.51
C SER A 79 -5.22 -7.17 -18.61
N ARG A 80 -5.47 -7.37 -17.31
CA ARG A 80 -5.53 -6.32 -16.29
C ARG A 80 -5.18 -6.92 -14.94
N ILE A 81 -4.58 -6.11 -14.09
CA ILE A 81 -4.27 -6.47 -12.72
C ILE A 81 -4.56 -5.26 -11.84
N PHE A 82 -5.27 -5.48 -10.75
CA PHE A 82 -5.57 -4.50 -9.72
C PHE A 82 -4.80 -4.84 -8.45
N TYR A 83 -4.40 -3.81 -7.73
CA TYR A 83 -3.71 -3.96 -6.46
C TYR A 83 -4.41 -3.20 -5.36
N ARG A 84 -4.30 -3.72 -4.15
CA ARG A 84 -4.59 -3.00 -2.92
C ARG A 84 -3.56 -3.38 -1.86
N VAL A 85 -3.36 -2.48 -0.91
CA VAL A 85 -2.51 -2.74 0.26
C VAL A 85 -3.39 -2.74 1.49
N LYS A 86 -3.17 -3.70 2.40
CA LYS A 86 -3.91 -3.83 3.65
C LYS A 86 -2.92 -3.83 4.82
N LYS A 87 -3.15 -2.95 5.79
CA LYS A 87 -2.50 -3.03 7.11
C LYS A 87 -3.07 -4.23 7.88
N LEU A 88 -2.20 -5.08 8.40
CA LEU A 88 -2.57 -6.21 9.24
C LEU A 88 -2.78 -5.74 10.70
N PRO A 89 -3.66 -6.42 11.46
CA PRO A 89 -3.87 -6.12 12.87
C PRO A 89 -2.62 -6.38 13.73
#